data_AF-Q5E456-F1
#
_entry.id   AF-Q5E456-F1
#
_cell.length_a   1.000
_cell.length_b   1.000
_cell.length_c   1.000
_cell.angle_alpha   90.00
_cell.angle_beta   90.00
_cell.angle_gamma   90.00
#
_symmetry.space_group_name_H-M   'P 1'
#
loop_
_entity.id
_entity.type
_entity.pdbx_description
1 polymer ?
#
loop_
_entity_poly.entity_id
_entity_poly.type
_entity_poly.pdbx_seq_one_letter_code
_entity_poly.pdbx_strand_id
1 'polypeptide(L)'
;MSWLEKIFNTSNIVSSRKASIPEGVWTKCTSCEQVLYSAELERNLEVCPKCDHHMRMKARKRLETFLDAEGRVEIGAELEPKDVLKFKDSKRYKDRISAAQKSSEETDALVVMKGTLLELPVVACAFEFSFMGGSMGSVVGARFVKAVDAAIENNCPLVCFSASGGARMQEALMSLMQMAKTSAALARLSRKGLPFFSVLTDPTMGGVSASLAMLGDINIGEPKALIGFAGRRVIEQTVREDLPEGFQRSEFLLEHGAIDMIVDRREMRQRIGGLMAKMTNQESPLVVPVDGSH
;
A
#
# COMPACT_ATOMS: atom_id res chain seq x y z
N MET A 1 -55.08 -23.32 -38.19
CA MET A 1 -54.71 -23.09 -36.78
C MET A 1 -53.47 -23.92 -36.51
N SER A 2 -52.31 -23.26 -36.58
CA SER A 2 -51.00 -23.90 -36.68
C SER A 2 -50.57 -24.40 -35.31
N TRP A 3 -50.11 -25.65 -35.23
CA TRP A 3 -49.52 -26.25 -34.03
C TRP A 3 -48.36 -25.42 -33.45
N LEU A 4 -47.71 -24.57 -34.26
CA LEU A 4 -46.70 -23.60 -33.85
C LEU A 4 -47.21 -22.53 -32.86
N GLU A 5 -48.51 -22.18 -32.89
CA GLU A 5 -49.08 -21.18 -31.96
C GLU A 5 -49.32 -21.77 -30.55
N LYS A 6 -49.32 -23.10 -30.40
CA LYS A 6 -49.50 -23.78 -29.11
C LYS A 6 -48.22 -23.88 -28.27
N ILE A 7 -47.04 -23.70 -28.87
CA ILE A 7 -45.75 -23.80 -28.15
C ILE A 7 -45.43 -22.50 -27.40
N PHE A 8 -45.92 -21.35 -27.88
CA PHE A 8 -45.66 -20.06 -27.24
C PHE A 8 -46.56 -19.74 -26.03
N ASN A 9 -47.51 -20.61 -25.69
CA ASN A 9 -48.54 -20.31 -24.69
C ASN A 9 -48.49 -21.17 -23.42
N THR A 10 -47.36 -21.82 -23.17
CA THR A 10 -47.13 -22.61 -21.95
C THR A 10 -45.91 -22.08 -21.21
N SER A 11 -46.12 -21.28 -20.17
CA SER A 11 -45.83 -21.69 -18.79
C SER A 11 -45.77 -20.51 -17.84
N ASN A 12 -46.66 -20.55 -16.85
CA ASN A 12 -46.69 -19.72 -15.66
C ASN A 12 -45.45 -19.94 -14.79
N ILE A 13 -44.30 -19.38 -15.17
CA ILE A 13 -43.12 -19.37 -14.31
C ILE A 13 -43.31 -18.32 -13.23
N VAL A 14 -43.72 -18.84 -12.07
CA VAL A 14 -43.71 -18.25 -10.74
C VAL A 14 -42.66 -17.14 -10.63
N SER A 15 -43.10 -15.95 -10.23
CA SER A 15 -42.23 -14.83 -9.91
C SER A 15 -41.25 -15.26 -8.80
N SER A 16 -40.04 -15.65 -9.17
CA SER A 16 -38.95 -15.74 -8.21
C SER A 16 -38.71 -14.32 -7.73
N ARG A 17 -39.02 -14.07 -6.45
CA ARG A 17 -38.57 -12.87 -5.76
C ARG A 17 -37.06 -12.77 -5.99
N LYS A 18 -36.63 -11.84 -6.84
CA LYS A 18 -35.22 -11.47 -6.97
C LYS A 18 -34.78 -11.01 -5.58
N ALA A 19 -34.14 -11.91 -4.83
CA ALA A 19 -33.40 -11.51 -3.64
C ALA A 19 -32.40 -10.46 -4.12
N SER A 20 -32.57 -9.22 -3.65
CA SER A 20 -31.63 -8.13 -3.91
C SER A 20 -30.29 -8.56 -3.32
N ILE A 21 -29.32 -8.87 -4.19
CA ILE A 21 -27.94 -9.12 -3.77
C ILE A 21 -27.47 -7.82 -3.09
N PRO A 22 -27.02 -7.86 -1.82
CA PRO A 22 -26.53 -6.67 -1.15
C PRO A 22 -25.39 -6.04 -1.97
N GLU A 23 -25.38 -4.72 -2.07
CA GLU A 23 -24.25 -4.01 -2.69
C GLU A 23 -22.96 -4.36 -1.95
N GLY A 24 -21.85 -4.48 -2.70
CA GLY A 24 -20.53 -4.78 -2.14
C GLY A 24 -20.20 -6.26 -1.94
N VAL A 25 -21.12 -7.19 -2.22
CA VAL A 25 -20.87 -8.64 -2.05
C VAL A 25 -19.94 -9.23 -3.11
N TRP A 26 -19.94 -8.63 -4.31
CA TRP A 26 -19.13 -9.09 -5.43
C TRP A 26 -18.24 -7.96 -5.96
N THR A 27 -16.99 -8.28 -6.28
CA THR A 27 -16.01 -7.37 -6.86
C THR A 27 -15.38 -8.01 -8.10
N LYS A 28 -15.07 -7.22 -9.12
CA LYS A 28 -14.38 -7.68 -10.34
C LYS A 28 -12.87 -7.54 -10.17
N CYS A 29 -12.09 -8.58 -10.48
CA CYS A 29 -10.64 -8.48 -10.51
C CYS A 29 -10.20 -7.48 -11.60
N THR A 30 -9.31 -6.55 -11.24
CA THR A 30 -8.76 -5.54 -12.15
C THR A 30 -7.79 -6.08 -13.20
N SER A 31 -7.42 -7.37 -13.12
CA SER A 31 -6.50 -8.02 -14.07
C SER A 31 -7.18 -9.12 -14.88
N CYS A 32 -7.73 -10.17 -14.25
CA CYS A 32 -8.33 -11.30 -14.96
C CYS A 32 -9.83 -11.16 -15.21
N GLU A 33 -10.44 -10.05 -14.79
CA GLU A 33 -11.86 -9.76 -14.96
C GLU A 33 -12.85 -10.71 -14.27
N GLN A 34 -12.37 -11.70 -13.53
CA GLN A 34 -13.21 -12.63 -12.80
C GLN A 34 -14.01 -11.90 -11.70
N VAL A 35 -15.28 -12.30 -11.55
CA VAL A 35 -16.13 -11.88 -10.43
C VAL A 35 -15.74 -12.69 -9.18
N LEU A 36 -15.40 -11.97 -8.12
CA LEU A 36 -14.89 -12.49 -6.84
C LEU A 36 -15.87 -12.14 -5.71
N TYR A 37 -16.02 -13.03 -4.75
CA TYR A 37 -16.77 -12.76 -3.53
C TYR A 37 -15.93 -11.86 -2.59
N SER A 38 -16.43 -10.69 -2.21
CA SER A 38 -15.64 -9.67 -1.51
C SER A 38 -15.06 -10.17 -0.18
N ALA A 39 -15.81 -10.97 0.59
CA ALA A 39 -15.30 -11.51 1.86
C ALA A 39 -14.25 -12.63 1.68
N GLU A 40 -14.17 -13.26 0.51
CA GLU A 40 -13.05 -14.16 0.18
C GLU A 40 -11.81 -13.34 -0.21
N LEU A 41 -12.00 -12.29 -1.02
CA LEU A 41 -10.93 -11.38 -1.40
C LEU A 41 -10.30 -10.70 -0.17
N GLU A 42 -11.10 -10.24 0.78
CA GLU A 42 -10.63 -9.64 2.03
C GLU A 42 -9.81 -10.63 2.88
N ARG A 43 -10.29 -11.88 3.02
CA ARG A 43 -9.55 -12.96 3.72
C ARG A 43 -8.25 -13.30 3.00
N ASN A 44 -8.22 -13.18 1.68
CA ASN A 44 -7.03 -13.37 0.85
C ASN A 44 -6.21 -12.06 0.71
N LEU A 45 -6.41 -11.09 1.61
CA LEU A 45 -5.67 -9.82 1.70
C LEU A 45 -5.71 -8.99 0.42
N GLU A 46 -6.86 -8.90 -0.24
CA GLU A 46 -7.01 -8.19 -1.51
C GLU A 46 -6.10 -8.75 -2.63
N VAL A 47 -5.79 -10.05 -2.57
CA VAL A 47 -5.11 -10.78 -3.65
C VAL A 47 -6.13 -11.63 -4.38
N CYS A 48 -6.18 -11.55 -5.71
CA CYS A 48 -7.12 -12.33 -6.50
C CYS A 48 -6.79 -13.84 -6.38
N PRO A 49 -7.72 -14.69 -5.88
CA PRO A 49 -7.47 -16.12 -5.72
C PRO A 49 -7.42 -16.90 -7.05
N LYS A 50 -7.64 -16.23 -8.19
CA LYS A 50 -7.67 -16.86 -9.52
C LYS A 50 -6.45 -16.57 -10.38
N CYS A 51 -5.81 -15.41 -10.20
CA CYS A 51 -4.67 -14.99 -11.01
C CYS A 51 -3.51 -14.38 -10.19
N ASP A 52 -3.62 -14.41 -8.86
CA ASP A 52 -2.67 -13.84 -7.90
C ASP A 52 -2.39 -12.34 -8.12
N HIS A 53 -3.28 -11.62 -8.80
CA HIS A 53 -3.17 -10.18 -8.93
C HIS A 53 -3.43 -9.49 -7.59
N HIS A 54 -2.44 -8.77 -7.10
CA HIS A 54 -2.52 -7.91 -5.93
C HIS A 54 -3.37 -6.67 -6.24
N MET A 55 -4.61 -6.67 -5.74
CA MET A 55 -5.52 -5.54 -5.85
C MET A 55 -5.21 -4.46 -4.80
N ARG A 56 -5.86 -3.31 -4.94
CA ARG A 56 -5.73 -2.17 -4.03
C ARG A 56 -6.20 -2.56 -2.63
N MET A 57 -5.41 -2.20 -1.63
CA MET A 57 -5.73 -2.41 -0.23
C MET A 57 -5.64 -1.08 0.52
N LYS A 58 -6.64 -0.79 1.35
CA LYS A 58 -6.67 0.40 2.22
C LYS A 58 -5.48 0.38 3.19
N ALA A 59 -4.92 1.55 3.48
CA ALA A 59 -3.73 1.71 4.33
C ALA A 59 -3.97 1.14 5.74
N ARG A 60 -5.09 1.52 6.36
CA ARG A 60 -5.46 1.06 7.70
C ARG A 60 -5.66 -0.45 7.73
N LYS A 61 -6.45 -1.00 6.80
CA LYS A 61 -6.65 -2.45 6.68
C LYS A 61 -5.32 -3.19 6.53
N ARG A 62 -4.39 -2.67 5.73
CA ARG A 62 -3.05 -3.24 5.56
C ARG A 62 -2.30 -3.31 6.88
N LEU A 63 -2.26 -2.21 7.64
CA LEU A 63 -1.62 -2.18 8.97
C LEU A 63 -2.32 -3.14 9.96
N GLU A 64 -3.64 -3.21 9.91
CA GLU A 64 -4.43 -4.11 10.77
C GLU A 64 -4.25 -5.59 10.43
N THR A 65 -3.97 -5.95 9.18
CA THR A 65 -3.65 -7.34 8.81
C THR A 65 -2.17 -7.67 9.00
N PHE A 66 -1.31 -6.64 9.03
CA PHE A 66 0.13 -6.80 9.16
C PHE A 66 0.58 -6.89 10.61
N LEU A 67 0.08 -6.01 11.49
CA LEU A 67 0.42 -6.00 12.92
C LEU A 67 -0.40 -7.02 13.72
N ASP A 68 0.07 -7.42 14.89
CA ASP A 68 -0.70 -8.22 15.84
C ASP A 68 -1.94 -7.44 16.29
N ALA A 69 -3.03 -8.15 16.62
CA ALA A 69 -4.34 -7.52 16.91
C ALA A 69 -4.29 -6.55 18.10
N GLU A 70 -3.51 -6.89 19.12
CA GLU A 70 -3.43 -6.16 20.38
C GLU A 70 -2.30 -5.13 20.38
N GLY A 71 -2.40 -4.12 21.26
CA GLY A 71 -1.31 -3.16 21.49
C GLY A 71 -1.06 -2.13 20.38
N ARG A 72 -1.94 -2.04 19.36
CA ARG A 72 -1.83 -1.05 18.29
C ARG A 72 -2.12 0.36 18.81
N VAL A 73 -1.24 1.30 18.48
CA VAL A 73 -1.39 2.72 18.80
C VAL A 73 -1.15 3.54 17.54
N GLU A 74 -2.15 4.29 17.10
CA GLU A 74 -2.02 5.19 15.96
C GLU A 74 -1.20 6.44 16.32
N ILE A 75 -0.33 6.87 15.41
CA ILE A 75 0.61 7.98 15.61
C ILE A 75 0.34 9.07 14.57
N GLY A 76 0.22 10.32 15.02
CA GLY A 76 0.08 11.46 14.11
C GLY A 76 -1.33 11.63 13.52
N ALA A 77 -2.34 10.97 14.10
CA ALA A 77 -3.74 11.09 13.68
C ALA A 77 -4.27 12.53 13.80
N GLU A 78 -3.69 13.33 14.72
CA GLU A 78 -4.01 14.74 14.93
C GLU A 78 -3.55 15.68 13.81
N LEU A 79 -2.72 15.19 12.88
CA LEU A 79 -2.18 15.98 11.78
C LEU A 79 -3.15 15.99 10.59
N GLU A 80 -3.48 17.19 10.11
CA GLU A 80 -4.37 17.41 8.98
C GLU A 80 -3.78 18.40 7.96
N PRO A 81 -4.08 18.25 6.65
CA PRO A 81 -3.56 19.11 5.61
C PRO A 81 -4.19 20.50 5.68
N LYS A 82 -3.38 21.53 5.35
CA LYS A 82 -3.83 22.93 5.30
C LYS A 82 -3.44 23.55 3.96
N ASP A 83 -4.39 24.23 3.33
CA ASP A 83 -4.15 24.94 2.06
C ASP A 83 -3.50 26.32 2.33
N VAL A 84 -2.19 26.30 2.60
CA VAL A 84 -1.40 27.51 2.90
C VAL A 84 -1.19 28.36 1.64
N LEU A 85 -1.14 27.74 0.46
CA LEU A 85 -0.91 28.42 -0.82
C LEU A 85 -2.21 29.00 -1.43
N LYS A 86 -3.37 28.71 -0.85
CA LYS A 86 -4.70 29.00 -1.42
C LYS A 86 -4.81 28.46 -2.85
N PHE A 87 -4.31 27.24 -3.06
CA PHE A 87 -4.11 26.67 -4.38
C PHE A 87 -5.44 26.37 -5.07
N LYS A 88 -5.51 26.70 -6.37
CA LYS A 88 -6.67 26.41 -7.21
C LYS A 88 -6.24 26.01 -8.61
N ASP A 89 -6.71 24.84 -9.04
CA ASP A 89 -6.69 24.41 -10.44
C ASP A 89 -8.15 24.34 -10.95
N SER A 90 -8.54 23.26 -11.62
CA SER A 90 -9.95 22.97 -11.91
C SER A 90 -10.83 22.84 -10.65
N LYS A 91 -10.23 22.58 -9.48
CA LYS A 91 -10.88 22.57 -8.16
C LYS A 91 -10.01 23.34 -7.16
N ARG A 92 -10.61 23.85 -6.08
CA ARG A 92 -9.82 24.40 -4.96
C ARG A 92 -9.16 23.23 -4.22
N TYR A 93 -7.95 23.44 -3.68
CA TYR A 93 -7.27 22.36 -2.95
C TYR A 93 -8.07 21.92 -1.72
N LYS A 94 -8.68 22.85 -0.98
CA LYS A 94 -9.61 22.52 0.11
C LYS A 94 -10.72 21.55 -0.30
N ASP A 95 -11.32 21.73 -1.48
CA ASP A 95 -12.38 20.85 -1.98
C ASP A 95 -11.84 19.46 -2.33
N ARG A 96 -10.60 19.39 -2.85
CA ARG A 96 -9.90 18.12 -3.11
C ARG A 96 -9.59 17.37 -1.80
N ILE A 97 -9.16 18.08 -0.76
CA ILE A 97 -8.92 17.51 0.57
C ILE A 97 -10.23 16.92 1.11
N SER A 98 -11.31 17.70 1.16
CA SER A 98 -12.59 17.22 1.71
C SER A 98 -13.15 16.03 0.93
N ALA A 99 -13.02 16.03 -0.41
CA ALA A 99 -13.42 14.90 -1.23
C ALA A 99 -12.57 13.65 -0.97
N ALA A 100 -11.25 13.82 -0.86
CA ALA A 100 -10.32 12.73 -0.57
C ALA A 100 -10.53 12.14 0.83
N GLN A 101 -10.75 12.98 1.84
CA GLN A 101 -11.09 12.54 3.20
C GLN A 101 -12.37 11.70 3.21
N LYS A 102 -13.41 12.15 2.49
CA LYS A 102 -14.67 11.40 2.38
C LYS A 102 -14.52 10.06 1.67
N SER A 103 -13.72 9.98 0.60
CA SER A 103 -13.58 8.74 -0.18
C SER A 103 -12.56 7.76 0.40
N SER A 104 -11.53 8.28 1.06
CA SER A 104 -10.48 7.46 1.67
C SER A 104 -10.84 7.00 3.06
N GLU A 105 -11.66 7.79 3.79
CA GLU A 105 -11.91 7.69 5.22
C GLU A 105 -10.66 7.99 6.08
N GLU A 106 -9.68 8.66 5.50
CA GLU A 106 -8.44 9.06 6.17
C GLU A 106 -8.23 10.58 6.12
N THR A 107 -7.52 11.12 7.11
CA THR A 107 -7.21 12.55 7.20
C THR A 107 -6.11 13.00 6.24
N ASP A 108 -5.19 12.09 5.87
CA ASP A 108 -4.21 12.24 4.78
C ASP A 108 -3.71 10.85 4.29
N ALA A 109 -2.89 10.83 3.25
CA ALA A 109 -2.41 9.68 2.50
C ALA A 109 -1.40 8.78 3.21
N LEU A 110 -1.14 8.95 4.51
CA LEU A 110 -0.25 8.06 5.27
C LEU A 110 -0.84 7.80 6.65
N VAL A 111 -1.01 6.52 6.99
CA VAL A 111 -1.41 6.06 8.32
C VAL A 111 -0.17 5.47 9.00
N VAL A 112 0.01 5.76 10.30
CA VAL A 112 1.15 5.28 11.09
C VAL A 112 0.63 4.61 12.34
N MET A 113 1.11 3.40 12.62
CA MET A 113 0.77 2.64 13.82
C MET A 113 2.03 2.06 14.45
N LYS A 114 2.13 2.18 15.77
CA LYS A 114 3.02 1.35 16.59
C LYS A 114 2.27 0.10 17.02
N GLY A 115 2.95 -1.03 17.09
CA GLY A 115 2.40 -2.27 17.62
C GLY A 115 3.47 -3.35 17.69
N THR A 116 3.05 -4.60 17.53
CA THR A 116 3.95 -5.74 17.41
C THR A 116 3.69 -6.51 16.11
N LEU A 117 4.69 -7.23 15.64
CA LEU A 117 4.63 -8.13 14.50
C LEU A 117 5.23 -9.47 14.92
N LEU A 118 4.37 -10.47 15.12
CA LEU A 118 4.76 -11.75 15.71
C LEU A 118 5.47 -11.50 17.06
N GLU A 119 4.83 -10.70 17.92
CA GLU A 119 5.26 -10.31 19.27
C GLU A 119 6.51 -9.39 19.33
N LEU A 120 7.18 -9.17 18.21
CA LEU A 120 8.31 -8.25 18.12
C LEU A 120 7.85 -6.79 17.96
N PRO A 121 8.36 -5.83 18.73
CA PRO A 121 7.94 -4.43 18.64
C PRO A 121 8.32 -3.84 17.28
N VAL A 122 7.42 -3.08 16.67
CA VAL A 122 7.64 -2.45 15.36
C VAL A 122 6.78 -1.20 15.20
N VAL A 123 7.29 -0.22 14.45
CA VAL A 123 6.47 0.87 13.89
C VAL A 123 6.21 0.57 12.43
N ALA A 124 4.96 0.64 12.00
CA ALA A 124 4.57 0.45 10.62
C ALA A 124 3.77 1.65 10.10
N CYS A 125 3.97 1.98 8.83
CA CYS A 125 3.18 2.99 8.13
C CYS A 125 2.78 2.52 6.75
N ALA A 126 1.62 2.98 6.27
CA ALA A 126 1.08 2.58 4.98
C ALA A 126 0.45 3.78 4.26
N PHE A 127 0.71 3.88 2.97
CA PHE A 127 0.12 4.90 2.12
C PHE A 127 -1.31 4.56 1.73
N GLU A 128 -2.20 5.55 1.77
CA GLU A 128 -3.58 5.44 1.32
C GLU A 128 -3.72 5.98 -0.10
N PHE A 129 -3.58 5.11 -1.10
CA PHE A 129 -3.61 5.52 -2.50
C PHE A 129 -4.97 6.16 -2.90
N SER A 130 -6.06 5.80 -2.23
CA SER A 130 -7.38 6.44 -2.48
C SER A 130 -7.42 7.90 -2.02
N PHE A 131 -6.50 8.34 -1.16
CA PHE A 131 -6.32 9.75 -0.81
C PHE A 131 -5.40 10.42 -1.83
N MET A 132 -5.99 11.10 -2.82
CA MET A 132 -5.26 11.91 -3.81
C MET A 132 -4.08 11.17 -4.48
N GLY A 133 -4.25 9.89 -4.81
CA GLY A 133 -3.22 9.06 -5.45
C GLY A 133 -2.03 8.75 -4.54
N GLY A 134 -2.22 8.77 -3.22
CA GLY A 134 -1.14 8.56 -2.26
C GLY A 134 -0.08 9.66 -2.31
N SER A 135 -0.41 10.85 -2.82
CA SER A 135 0.58 11.88 -3.12
C SER A 135 1.24 12.40 -1.83
N MET A 136 2.57 12.54 -1.82
CA MET A 136 3.30 13.00 -0.64
C MET A 136 3.21 14.52 -0.50
N GLY A 137 2.50 14.98 0.53
CA GLY A 137 2.44 16.37 0.98
C GLY A 137 2.99 16.54 2.40
N SER A 138 2.78 17.71 3.01
CA SER A 138 3.36 18.07 4.31
C SER A 138 3.00 17.12 5.44
N VAL A 139 1.76 16.64 5.48
CA VAL A 139 1.29 15.70 6.51
C VAL A 139 1.89 14.32 6.32
N VAL A 140 1.96 13.81 5.07
CA VAL A 140 2.63 12.52 4.78
C VAL A 140 4.07 12.56 5.30
N GLY A 141 4.83 13.60 4.96
CA GLY A 141 6.20 13.73 5.45
C GLY A 141 6.27 13.95 6.97
N ALA A 142 5.32 14.65 7.60
CA ALA A 142 5.30 14.84 9.05
C ALA A 142 4.95 13.55 9.81
N ARG A 143 3.96 12.79 9.35
CA ARG A 143 3.60 11.48 9.90
C ARG A 143 4.74 10.47 9.75
N PHE A 144 5.40 10.45 8.59
CA PHE A 144 6.56 9.59 8.39
C PHE A 144 7.71 9.93 9.35
N VAL A 145 8.00 11.23 9.56
CA VAL A 145 9.00 11.65 10.56
C VAL A 145 8.59 11.19 11.98
N LYS A 146 7.31 11.33 12.36
CA LYS A 146 6.80 10.80 13.63
C LYS A 146 6.94 9.28 13.74
N ALA A 147 6.78 8.53 12.65
CA ALA A 147 7.01 7.09 12.62
C ALA A 147 8.48 6.76 12.91
N VAL A 148 9.40 7.47 12.27
CA VAL A 148 10.85 7.35 12.52
C VAL A 148 11.20 7.71 13.96
N ASP A 149 10.68 8.82 14.47
CA ASP A 149 10.93 9.25 15.85
C ASP A 149 10.42 8.22 16.86
N ALA A 150 9.22 7.66 16.65
CA ALA A 150 8.66 6.61 17.48
C ALA A 150 9.49 5.30 17.41
N ALA A 151 9.97 4.92 16.23
CA ALA A 151 10.85 3.76 16.06
C ALA A 151 12.17 3.94 16.85
N ILE A 152 12.76 5.14 16.78
CA ILE A 152 13.97 5.49 17.55
C ILE A 152 13.69 5.48 19.06
N GLU A 153 12.59 6.10 19.51
CA GLU A 153 12.21 6.17 20.92
C GLU A 153 11.95 4.79 21.53
N ASN A 154 11.32 3.90 20.77
CA ASN A 154 10.98 2.54 21.22
C ASN A 154 12.07 1.52 20.85
N ASN A 155 13.21 1.97 20.30
CA ASN A 155 14.33 1.15 19.84
C ASN A 155 13.88 -0.06 19.01
N CYS A 156 13.00 0.17 18.04
CA CYS A 156 12.41 -0.88 17.24
C CYS A 156 12.49 -0.60 15.73
N PRO A 157 12.32 -1.63 14.88
CA PRO A 157 12.33 -1.50 13.43
C PRO A 157 11.18 -0.66 12.88
N LEU A 158 11.37 -0.13 11.67
CA LEU A 158 10.36 0.60 10.91
C LEU A 158 9.98 -0.17 9.64
N VAL A 159 8.69 -0.23 9.31
CA VAL A 159 8.17 -0.77 8.06
C VAL A 159 7.33 0.28 7.34
N CYS A 160 7.54 0.49 6.04
CA CYS A 160 6.73 1.42 5.24
C CYS A 160 6.16 0.75 3.99
N PHE A 161 4.84 0.70 3.88
CA PHE A 161 4.13 0.27 2.67
C PHE A 161 3.84 1.47 1.78
N SER A 162 4.68 1.66 0.76
CA SER A 162 4.59 2.78 -0.18
C SER A 162 3.57 2.51 -1.29
N ALA A 163 2.70 3.48 -1.53
CA ALA A 163 1.71 3.48 -2.61
C ALA A 163 1.44 4.93 -3.02
N SER A 164 2.09 5.42 -4.07
CA SER A 164 2.04 6.84 -4.44
C SER A 164 2.19 7.08 -5.93
N GLY A 165 1.44 8.04 -6.44
CA GLY A 165 1.63 8.62 -7.77
C GLY A 165 2.68 9.73 -7.84
N GLY A 166 3.26 10.16 -6.71
CA GLY A 166 4.30 11.20 -6.66
C GLY A 166 4.10 12.26 -5.56
N ALA A 167 4.66 13.45 -5.77
CA ALA A 167 4.55 14.56 -4.83
C ALA A 167 3.21 15.31 -4.98
N ARG A 168 2.67 15.86 -3.88
CA ARG A 168 1.39 16.59 -3.91
C ARG A 168 1.54 17.98 -4.49
N MET A 169 1.24 18.12 -5.78
CA MET A 169 1.46 19.37 -6.53
C MET A 169 0.79 20.60 -5.91
N GLN A 170 -0.34 20.43 -5.20
CA GLN A 170 -1.08 21.53 -4.57
C GLN A 170 -0.31 22.20 -3.43
N GLU A 171 0.69 21.54 -2.84
CA GLU A 171 1.59 22.13 -1.84
C GLU A 171 2.97 22.50 -2.43
N ALA A 172 3.17 22.31 -3.74
CA ALA A 172 4.34 22.71 -4.51
C ALA A 172 5.68 22.35 -3.85
N LEU A 173 6.53 23.36 -3.58
CA LEU A 173 7.86 23.16 -2.99
C LEU A 173 7.81 22.49 -1.61
N MET A 174 6.73 22.69 -0.83
CA MET A 174 6.58 22.01 0.45
C MET A 174 6.54 20.49 0.25
N SER A 175 5.83 20.00 -0.78
CA SER A 175 5.82 18.57 -1.14
C SER A 175 7.19 18.05 -1.57
N LEU A 176 7.94 18.82 -2.36
CA LEU A 176 9.29 18.44 -2.77
C LEU A 176 10.22 18.31 -1.56
N MET A 177 10.16 19.26 -0.62
CA MET A 177 10.98 19.24 0.60
C MET A 177 10.67 18.05 1.52
N GLN A 178 9.53 17.38 1.36
CA GLN A 178 9.24 16.16 2.12
C GLN A 178 10.21 15.04 1.77
N MET A 179 10.72 14.97 0.54
CA MET A 179 11.76 14.01 0.14
C MET A 179 13.01 14.18 1.01
N ALA A 180 13.54 15.40 1.06
CA ALA A 180 14.72 15.71 1.87
C ALA A 180 14.45 15.47 3.38
N LYS A 181 13.27 15.85 3.87
CA LYS A 181 12.89 15.71 5.28
C LYS A 181 12.81 14.24 5.70
N THR A 182 12.14 13.38 4.93
CA THR A 182 11.97 11.96 5.26
C THR A 182 13.29 11.21 5.11
N SER A 183 14.09 11.49 4.09
CA SER A 183 15.45 10.94 3.96
C SER A 183 16.36 11.34 5.12
N ALA A 184 16.31 12.59 5.59
CA ALA A 184 17.07 13.03 6.75
C ALA A 184 16.63 12.33 8.05
N ALA A 185 15.34 12.03 8.18
CA ALA A 185 14.83 11.23 9.29
C ALA A 185 15.34 9.77 9.21
N LEU A 186 15.28 9.12 8.04
CA LEU A 186 15.84 7.78 7.85
C LEU A 186 17.34 7.72 8.16
N ALA A 187 18.11 8.77 7.83
CA ALA A 187 19.51 8.85 8.22
C ALA A 187 19.71 8.86 9.76
N ARG A 188 18.76 9.40 10.53
CA ARG A 188 18.78 9.31 12.01
C ARG A 188 18.48 7.89 12.48
N LEU A 189 17.52 7.20 11.84
CA LEU A 189 17.17 5.81 12.15
C LEU A 189 18.36 4.87 11.88
N SER A 190 18.98 5.00 10.70
CA SER A 190 20.17 4.23 10.31
C SER A 190 21.35 4.45 11.27
N ARG A 191 21.59 5.68 11.73
CA ARG A 191 22.61 5.96 12.77
C ARG A 191 22.35 5.29 14.12
N LYS A 192 21.11 4.91 14.40
CA LYS A 192 20.75 4.12 15.60
C LYS A 192 20.87 2.62 15.37
N GLY A 193 21.19 2.17 14.14
CA GLY A 193 21.29 0.75 13.80
C GLY A 193 19.94 0.05 13.76
N LEU A 194 18.83 0.79 13.58
CA LEU A 194 17.48 0.24 13.57
C LEU A 194 17.06 -0.10 12.13
N PRO A 195 16.64 -1.34 11.84
CA PRO A 195 16.24 -1.76 10.50
C PRO A 195 15.04 -0.98 9.95
N PHE A 196 15.12 -0.60 8.68
CA PHE A 196 14.02 -0.04 7.91
C PHE A 196 13.68 -0.94 6.70
N PHE A 197 12.47 -1.47 6.70
CA PHE A 197 11.92 -2.24 5.59
C PHE A 197 11.03 -1.35 4.73
N SER A 198 11.41 -1.15 3.47
CA SER A 198 10.59 -0.43 2.51
C SER A 198 9.84 -1.43 1.63
N VAL A 199 8.52 -1.42 1.69
CA VAL A 199 7.66 -2.28 0.88
C VAL A 199 7.00 -1.44 -0.22
N LEU A 200 7.44 -1.66 -1.46
CA LEU A 200 6.99 -0.95 -2.65
C LEU A 200 5.78 -1.68 -3.24
N THR A 201 4.61 -1.05 -3.12
CA THR A 201 3.35 -1.61 -3.61
C THR A 201 2.92 -0.91 -4.90
N ASP A 202 1.99 -1.51 -5.63
CA ASP A 202 1.50 -0.95 -6.89
C ASP A 202 0.64 0.31 -6.65
N PRO A 203 0.89 1.49 -7.27
CA PRO A 203 2.18 1.89 -7.81
C PRO A 203 3.01 2.64 -6.73
N THR A 204 4.32 2.72 -6.91
CA THR A 204 5.22 3.58 -6.14
C THR A 204 6.02 4.44 -7.09
N MET A 205 5.60 5.69 -7.30
CA MET A 205 6.12 6.56 -8.33
C MET A 205 6.69 7.89 -7.81
N GLY A 206 7.45 8.60 -8.64
CA GLY A 206 7.79 10.01 -8.44
C GLY A 206 8.64 10.26 -7.20
N GLY A 207 8.31 11.34 -6.49
CA GLY A 207 9.08 11.79 -5.33
C GLY A 207 9.14 10.77 -4.19
N VAL A 208 8.12 9.91 -4.01
CA VAL A 208 8.16 8.85 -3.00
C VAL A 208 9.14 7.75 -3.40
N SER A 209 9.09 7.30 -4.65
CA SER A 209 10.05 6.33 -5.22
C SER A 209 11.49 6.84 -5.13
N ALA A 210 11.73 8.13 -5.41
CA ALA A 210 13.05 8.76 -5.34
C ALA A 210 13.42 9.31 -3.94
N SER A 211 12.77 8.85 -2.88
CA SER A 211 13.13 9.22 -1.49
C SER A 211 12.91 8.05 -0.55
N LEU A 212 12.01 8.17 0.44
CA LEU A 212 11.83 7.19 1.51
C LEU A 212 11.59 5.76 1.02
N ALA A 213 10.96 5.56 -0.14
CA ALA A 213 10.57 4.22 -0.60
C ALA A 213 11.72 3.39 -1.17
N MET A 214 12.87 4.00 -1.46
CA MET A 214 14.05 3.31 -2.01
C MET A 214 15.27 3.43 -1.09
N LEU A 215 15.04 3.80 0.18
CA LEU A 215 16.08 3.96 1.20
C LEU A 215 15.95 2.91 2.32
N GLY A 216 15.27 1.78 2.05
CA GLY A 216 15.22 0.64 2.95
C GLY A 216 16.58 -0.01 3.13
N ASP A 217 16.82 -0.58 4.31
CA ASP A 217 17.88 -1.58 4.47
C ASP A 217 17.53 -2.85 3.68
N ILE A 218 16.23 -3.13 3.54
CA ILE A 218 15.67 -4.12 2.62
C ILE A 218 14.48 -3.50 1.88
N ASN A 219 14.59 -3.41 0.56
CA ASN A 219 13.56 -2.99 -0.38
C ASN A 219 12.81 -4.22 -0.91
N ILE A 220 11.50 -4.28 -0.64
CA ILE A 220 10.63 -5.42 -0.96
C ILE A 220 9.57 -4.95 -1.96
N GLY A 221 9.47 -5.60 -3.12
CA GLY A 221 8.36 -5.39 -4.05
C GLY A 221 7.20 -6.36 -3.78
N GLU A 222 5.95 -5.91 -3.94
CA GLU A 222 4.85 -6.85 -4.19
C GLU A 222 4.89 -7.34 -5.66
N PRO A 223 4.46 -8.57 -5.98
CA PRO A 223 4.38 -9.08 -7.35
C PRO A 223 3.75 -8.08 -8.33
N LYS A 224 4.42 -7.88 -9.48
CA LYS A 224 3.96 -7.04 -10.60
C LYS A 224 3.69 -5.56 -10.24
N ALA A 225 4.16 -5.07 -9.09
CA ALA A 225 3.96 -3.68 -8.70
C ALA A 225 4.67 -2.71 -9.66
N LEU A 226 4.00 -1.62 -10.04
CA LEU A 226 4.59 -0.58 -10.88
C LEU A 226 5.41 0.39 -10.03
N ILE A 227 6.72 0.45 -10.23
CA ILE A 227 7.65 1.22 -9.42
C ILE A 227 8.60 2.01 -10.31
N GLY A 228 8.75 3.30 -10.05
CA GLY A 228 9.79 4.09 -10.72
C GLY A 228 9.68 5.60 -10.58
N PHE A 229 10.73 6.30 -10.96
CA PHE A 229 10.78 7.75 -10.81
C PHE A 229 9.81 8.49 -11.75
N ALA A 230 9.90 8.24 -13.06
CA ALA A 230 9.02 8.84 -14.06
C ALA A 230 7.96 7.83 -14.52
N GLY A 231 6.77 8.32 -14.86
CA GLY A 231 5.72 7.47 -15.43
C GLY A 231 6.07 7.01 -16.85
N ARG A 232 5.71 5.76 -17.19
CA ARG A 232 5.91 5.14 -18.52
C ARG A 232 5.62 6.08 -19.69
N ARG A 233 4.46 6.76 -19.68
CA ARG A 233 4.05 7.71 -20.73
C ARG A 233 5.07 8.83 -20.95
N VAL A 234 5.65 9.39 -19.88
CA VAL A 234 6.64 10.48 -19.97
C VAL A 234 7.95 9.96 -20.56
N ILE A 235 8.34 8.73 -20.20
CA ILE A 235 9.57 8.10 -20.68
C ILE A 235 9.45 7.78 -22.17
N GLU A 236 8.37 7.13 -22.61
CA GLU A 236 8.09 6.81 -24.02
C GLU A 236 8.11 8.07 -24.90
N GLN A 237 7.50 9.17 -24.42
CA GLN A 237 7.51 10.44 -25.15
C GLN A 237 8.91 11.08 -25.25
N THR A 238 9.76 10.85 -24.26
CA THR A 238 11.11 11.43 -24.21
C THR A 238 12.09 10.66 -25.08
N VAL A 239 12.09 9.32 -24.97
CA VAL A 239 12.99 8.43 -25.72
C VAL A 239 12.49 8.18 -27.14
N ARG A 240 11.17 8.29 -27.37
CA ARG A 240 10.49 8.01 -28.64
C ARG A 240 10.64 6.55 -29.10
N GLU A 241 10.68 5.65 -28.13
CA GLU A 241 10.75 4.20 -28.32
C GLU A 241 9.74 3.51 -27.41
N ASP A 242 9.34 2.30 -27.79
CA ASP A 242 8.52 1.43 -26.94
C ASP A 242 9.36 0.89 -25.78
N LEU A 243 8.81 0.92 -24.57
CA LEU A 243 9.50 0.37 -23.41
C LEU A 243 9.38 -1.17 -23.37
N PRO A 244 10.42 -1.86 -22.85
CA PRO A 244 10.42 -3.32 -22.72
C PRO A 244 9.18 -3.88 -22.01
N GLU A 245 8.85 -5.13 -22.30
CA GLU A 245 7.83 -5.84 -21.53
C GLU A 245 8.25 -5.91 -20.05
N GLY A 246 7.29 -5.73 -19.14
CA GLY A 246 7.57 -5.72 -17.71
C GLY A 246 8.33 -4.48 -17.21
N PHE A 247 8.61 -3.49 -18.05
CA PHE A 247 9.30 -2.27 -17.62
C PHE A 247 8.65 -1.65 -16.38
N GLN A 248 9.47 -1.30 -15.38
CA GLN A 248 9.05 -0.77 -14.07
C GLN A 248 8.23 -1.73 -13.20
N ARG A 249 8.11 -3.02 -13.53
CA ARG A 249 7.52 -4.01 -12.64
C ARG A 249 8.52 -4.46 -11.58
N SER A 250 8.03 -4.94 -10.44
CA SER A 250 8.89 -5.52 -9.39
C SER A 250 9.89 -6.53 -9.93
N GLU A 251 9.46 -7.40 -10.86
CA GLU A 251 10.31 -8.40 -11.50
C GLU A 251 11.45 -7.74 -12.29
N PHE A 252 11.14 -6.70 -13.07
CA PHE A 252 12.15 -5.92 -13.77
C PHE A 252 13.11 -5.22 -12.81
N LEU A 253 12.61 -4.64 -11.71
CA LEU A 253 13.46 -3.97 -10.72
C LEU A 253 14.37 -4.96 -9.99
N LEU A 254 13.90 -6.17 -9.70
CA LEU A 254 14.70 -7.23 -9.07
C LEU A 254 15.85 -7.66 -9.99
N GLU A 255 15.57 -7.87 -11.28
CA GLU A 255 16.58 -8.22 -12.28
C GLU A 255 17.66 -7.14 -12.44
N HIS A 256 17.33 -5.88 -12.17
CA HIS A 256 18.26 -4.74 -12.23
C HIS A 256 18.85 -4.34 -10.87
N GLY A 257 18.61 -5.14 -9.82
CA GLY A 257 19.19 -4.92 -8.49
C GLY A 257 18.67 -3.70 -7.73
N ALA A 258 17.47 -3.20 -8.08
CA ALA A 258 16.86 -2.06 -7.40
C ALA A 258 16.02 -2.46 -6.17
N ILE A 259 15.56 -3.72 -6.10
CA ILE A 259 14.87 -4.29 -4.93
C ILE A 259 15.53 -5.61 -4.54
N ASP A 260 15.46 -5.98 -3.27
CA ASP A 260 16.12 -7.15 -2.72
C ASP A 260 15.32 -8.45 -2.90
N MET A 261 13.99 -8.33 -2.88
CA MET A 261 13.09 -9.48 -3.03
C MET A 261 11.67 -9.07 -3.44
N ILE A 262 10.94 -10.05 -3.96
CA ILE A 262 9.51 -9.95 -4.25
C ILE A 262 8.76 -10.88 -3.31
N VAL A 263 7.72 -10.36 -2.65
CA VAL A 263 7.00 -11.10 -1.61
C VAL A 263 5.49 -10.97 -1.83
N ASP A 264 4.82 -12.12 -1.93
CA ASP A 264 3.35 -12.18 -1.95
C ASP A 264 2.80 -11.60 -0.64
N ARG A 265 1.71 -10.84 -0.74
CA ARG A 265 1.15 -10.10 0.39
C ARG A 265 0.71 -11.03 1.52
N ARG A 266 0.30 -12.26 1.17
CA ARG A 266 -0.11 -13.31 2.11
C ARG A 266 1.05 -13.87 2.93
N GLU A 267 2.29 -13.71 2.46
CA GLU A 267 3.52 -14.12 3.15
C GLU A 267 4.26 -12.96 3.81
N MET A 268 3.85 -11.72 3.53
CA MET A 268 4.56 -10.49 3.90
C MET A 268 4.80 -10.38 5.42
N ARG A 269 3.78 -10.71 6.22
CA ARG A 269 3.83 -10.64 7.68
C ARG A 269 4.94 -11.55 8.23
N GLN A 270 4.99 -12.79 7.77
CA GLN A 270 5.95 -13.81 8.17
C GLN A 270 7.34 -13.48 7.63
N ARG A 271 7.44 -13.04 6.38
CA ARG A 271 8.72 -12.68 5.76
C ARG A 271 9.40 -11.54 6.51
N ILE A 272 8.69 -10.43 6.74
CA ILE A 272 9.25 -9.29 7.46
C ILE A 272 9.51 -9.65 8.92
N GLY A 273 8.60 -10.37 9.60
CA GLY A 273 8.82 -10.81 10.98
C GLY A 273 10.09 -11.66 11.15
N GLY A 274 10.33 -12.60 10.23
CA GLY A 274 11.54 -13.42 10.23
C GLY A 274 12.83 -12.64 9.93
N LEU A 275 12.80 -11.69 8.99
CA LEU A 275 13.95 -10.82 8.71
C LEU A 275 14.23 -9.88 9.88
N MET A 276 13.18 -9.32 10.46
CA MET A 276 13.25 -8.45 11.62
C MET A 276 13.92 -9.15 12.80
N ALA A 277 13.48 -10.36 13.14
CA ALA A 277 14.10 -11.16 14.21
C ALA A 277 15.59 -11.38 13.97
N LYS A 278 15.99 -11.71 12.73
CA LYS A 278 17.41 -11.90 12.37
C LYS A 278 18.23 -10.62 12.50
N MET A 279 17.70 -9.48 12.05
CA MET A 279 18.41 -8.20 12.07
C MET A 279 18.49 -7.57 13.46
N THR A 280 17.56 -7.90 14.36
CA THR A 280 17.54 -7.40 15.75
C THR A 280 18.07 -8.41 16.77
N ASN A 281 18.60 -9.56 16.30
CA ASN A 281 19.10 -10.66 17.12
C ASN A 281 18.08 -11.15 18.17
N GLN A 282 16.81 -11.24 17.75
CA GLN A 282 15.70 -11.78 18.53
C GLN A 282 15.41 -13.21 18.07
N GLU A 283 14.78 -14.00 18.94
CA GLU A 283 14.30 -15.33 18.56
C GLU A 283 13.25 -15.21 17.44
N SER A 284 13.41 -16.01 16.39
CA SER A 284 12.48 -15.97 15.27
C SER A 284 11.24 -16.77 15.62
N PRO A 285 10.04 -16.16 15.62
CA PRO A 285 8.78 -16.86 15.92
C PRO A 285 8.41 -17.93 14.89
N LEU A 286 9.15 -18.01 13.78
CA LEU A 286 8.97 -19.00 12.72
C LEU A 286 9.94 -20.19 12.80
N VAL A 287 10.92 -20.17 13.73
CA VAL A 287 11.85 -21.27 13.88
C VAL A 287 11.21 -22.32 14.79
N VAL A 288 10.99 -23.51 14.25
CA VAL A 288 10.67 -24.70 15.05
C VAL A 288 12.01 -25.35 15.44
N PRO A 289 12.24 -25.68 16.72
CA PRO A 289 13.42 -26.46 17.11
C PRO A 289 13.50 -27.75 16.30
N VAL A 290 14.69 -28.06 15.78
CA VAL A 290 14.93 -29.30 15.02
C VAL A 290 14.80 -30.53 15.92
N ASP A 291 15.05 -30.34 17.22
CA ASP A 291 14.96 -31.37 18.25
C ASP A 291 13.75 -31.03 19.12
N GLY A 292 12.67 -31.81 19.06
CA GLY A 292 11.36 -31.53 19.68
C GLY A 292 11.31 -31.54 21.22
N SER A 293 12.28 -30.95 21.91
CA SER A 293 12.32 -30.78 23.36
C SER A 293 11.77 -29.42 23.77
N HIS A 294 10.54 -29.43 24.29
CA HIS A 294 10.11 -28.51 25.36
C HIS A 294 10.59 -29.03 26.71
#